data_AF-A0A2D9Z699-F1
#
_entry.id   AF-A0A2D9Z699-F1
#
_cell.length_a   1.000
_cell.length_b   1.000
_cell.length_c   1.000
_cell.angle_alpha   90.00
_cell.angle_beta   90.00
_cell.angle_gamma   90.00
#
_symmetry.space_group_name_H-M   'P 1'
#
loop_
_entity.id
_entity.type
_entity.pdbx_description
1 polymer ?
#
loop_
_entity_poly.entity_id
_entity_poly.type
_entity_poly.pdbx_seq_one_letter_code
_entity_poly.pdbx_strand_id
1 'polypeptide(L)'
;METVAVDYRSQEVEFYYIYKALAHPEHNGYVQPFTQEERLLHVAEAKRTLGSEIEWLCDNMKNELKQALGGAPNSQFVIDPKGKIVHASGWSDPVELRSFLANLVGEVTPATTVADLDLKQLPPPQLAGQGFAVRPQMPGQMRALLVKPLRSHEQYYVKLRAEVDSRFMQEGLGWMYIGFHLDPLLRVHWNNLAPPLKFRISTPEGITVALAEASARKIEVESDADPREFLLGIEWDSNVLPAASLPASSLVLEVEYYPCHEKGWCKFIKQSYTIKLQPDRNAGSVRGRGRAVGGQFRNR
;
A
#
# COMPACT_ATOMS: atom_id res chain seq x y z
N MET A 1 10.57 -18.75 -9.32
CA MET A 1 9.66 -18.43 -10.44
C MET A 1 10.43 -18.19 -11.71
N GLU A 2 11.37 -17.26 -11.76
CA GLU A 2 12.23 -17.00 -12.94
C GLU A 2 12.85 -18.26 -13.56
N THR A 3 13.43 -19.15 -12.74
CA THR A 3 13.98 -20.43 -13.23
C THR A 3 12.96 -21.28 -13.98
N VAL A 4 11.73 -21.37 -13.44
CA VAL A 4 10.63 -22.12 -14.04
C VAL A 4 10.21 -21.46 -15.35
N ALA A 5 10.15 -20.13 -15.38
CA ALA A 5 9.83 -19.41 -16.61
C ALA A 5 10.88 -19.65 -17.71
N VAL A 6 12.17 -19.62 -17.39
CA VAL A 6 13.24 -19.93 -18.36
C VAL A 6 13.09 -21.34 -18.91
N ASP A 7 12.86 -22.32 -18.05
CA ASP A 7 12.76 -23.73 -18.46
C ASP A 7 11.58 -24.02 -19.37
N TYR A 8 10.42 -23.39 -19.14
CA TYR A 8 9.18 -23.73 -19.84
C TYR A 8 8.77 -22.75 -20.94
N ARG A 9 9.46 -21.60 -21.09
CA ARG A 9 9.21 -20.64 -22.18
C ARG A 9 9.38 -21.26 -23.57
N SER A 10 10.34 -22.17 -23.74
CA SER A 10 10.54 -22.89 -25.01
C SER A 10 9.52 -23.99 -25.26
N GLN A 11 8.66 -24.30 -24.28
CA GLN A 11 7.60 -25.31 -24.36
C GLN A 11 6.22 -24.66 -24.45
N GLU A 12 6.12 -23.50 -25.09
CA GLU A 12 4.87 -22.75 -25.31
C GLU A 12 4.13 -22.33 -24.02
N VAL A 13 4.82 -22.28 -22.88
CA VAL A 13 4.26 -21.76 -21.62
C VAL A 13 4.66 -20.30 -21.44
N GLU A 14 3.65 -19.42 -21.38
CA GLU A 14 3.85 -18.00 -21.09
C GLU A 14 3.72 -17.71 -19.60
N PHE A 15 4.53 -16.77 -19.11
CA PHE A 15 4.58 -16.39 -17.71
C PHE A 15 4.34 -14.90 -17.57
N TYR A 16 3.48 -14.55 -16.60
CA TYR A 16 3.14 -13.18 -16.27
C TYR A 16 3.13 -13.00 -14.75
N TYR A 17 3.71 -11.90 -14.27
CA TYR A 17 3.39 -11.40 -12.94
C TYR A 17 2.25 -10.39 -13.05
N ILE A 18 1.37 -10.40 -12.05
CA ILE A 18 0.28 -9.43 -11.96
C ILE A 18 0.48 -8.61 -10.69
N TYR A 19 0.83 -7.34 -10.85
CA TYR A 19 0.92 -6.40 -9.75
C TYR A 19 -0.48 -5.97 -9.30
N LYS A 20 -0.78 -6.18 -8.01
CA LYS A 20 -2.07 -5.88 -7.37
C LYS A 20 -1.88 -4.87 -6.24
N ALA A 21 -2.96 -4.47 -5.57
CA ALA A 21 -2.86 -3.66 -4.35
C ALA A 21 -1.90 -4.29 -3.32
N LEU A 22 -1.14 -3.44 -2.61
CA LEU A 22 -0.14 -3.88 -1.64
C LEU A 22 -0.78 -4.68 -0.50
N ALA A 23 -0.21 -5.84 -0.19
CA ALA A 23 -0.62 -6.62 0.98
C ALA A 23 -0.15 -5.96 2.29
N HIS A 24 1.05 -5.37 2.27
CA HIS A 24 1.68 -4.73 3.42
C HIS A 24 2.24 -3.35 3.06
N PRO A 25 1.39 -2.31 3.01
CA PRO A 25 1.88 -0.94 2.92
C PRO A 25 2.84 -0.60 4.07
N GLU A 26 3.71 0.38 3.82
CA GLU A 26 4.89 0.80 4.58
C GLU A 26 6.03 -0.21 4.68
N HIS A 27 5.83 -1.46 4.25
CA HIS A 27 6.95 -2.39 4.15
C HIS A 27 7.93 -1.89 3.09
N ASN A 28 9.19 -1.70 3.49
CA ASN A 28 10.24 -1.06 2.68
C ASN A 28 9.85 0.35 2.16
N GLY A 29 8.95 1.04 2.87
CA GLY A 29 8.50 2.38 2.52
C GLY A 29 7.40 2.47 1.46
N TYR A 30 7.02 1.37 0.80
CA TYR A 30 6.00 1.40 -0.25
C TYR A 30 4.62 1.72 0.30
N VAL A 31 3.91 2.65 -0.36
CA VAL A 31 2.56 3.09 0.01
C VAL A 31 1.56 2.70 -1.07
N GLN A 32 0.26 2.68 -0.76
CA GLN A 32 -0.74 2.37 -1.78
C GLN A 32 -0.77 3.47 -2.86
N PRO A 33 -0.76 3.12 -4.15
CA PRO A 33 -0.94 4.09 -5.21
C PRO A 33 -2.40 4.59 -5.23
N PHE A 34 -2.60 5.82 -5.65
CA PHE A 34 -3.93 6.40 -5.85
C PHE A 34 -4.36 6.41 -7.32
N THR A 35 -3.42 6.38 -8.26
CA THR A 35 -3.72 6.35 -9.70
C THR A 35 -3.11 5.14 -10.39
N GLN A 36 -3.59 4.88 -11.61
CA GLN A 36 -3.06 3.78 -12.43
C GLN A 36 -1.59 4.03 -12.81
N GLU A 37 -1.24 5.28 -13.09
CA GLU A 37 0.12 5.70 -13.43
C GLU A 37 1.06 5.46 -12.25
N GLU A 38 0.63 5.79 -11.03
CA GLU A 38 1.41 5.51 -9.82
C GLU A 38 1.58 4.00 -9.63
N ARG A 39 0.53 3.20 -9.83
CA ARG A 39 0.66 1.74 -9.76
C ARG A 39 1.62 1.17 -10.82
N LEU A 40 1.68 1.77 -12.01
CA LEU A 40 2.67 1.41 -13.02
C LEU A 40 4.10 1.80 -12.62
N LEU A 41 4.29 2.86 -11.83
CA LEU A 41 5.60 3.13 -11.21
C LEU A 41 6.00 2.00 -10.25
N HIS A 42 5.05 1.46 -9.48
CA HIS A 42 5.33 0.28 -8.64
C HIS A 42 5.71 -0.94 -9.47
N VAL A 43 5.07 -1.16 -10.62
CA VAL A 43 5.44 -2.25 -11.55
C VAL A 43 6.88 -2.07 -12.04
N ALA A 44 7.21 -0.87 -12.51
CA ALA A 44 8.57 -0.55 -12.98
C ALA A 44 9.60 -0.76 -11.85
N GLU A 45 9.26 -0.36 -10.63
CA GLU A 45 10.12 -0.54 -9.47
C GLU A 45 10.28 -2.01 -9.07
N ALA A 46 9.20 -2.80 -9.11
CA ALA A 46 9.26 -4.23 -8.83
C ALA A 46 10.15 -4.95 -9.86
N LYS A 47 10.00 -4.63 -11.15
CA LYS A 47 10.85 -5.15 -12.23
C LYS A 47 12.33 -4.79 -12.00
N ARG A 48 12.60 -3.53 -11.66
CA ARG A 48 13.95 -3.03 -11.35
C ARG A 48 14.56 -3.74 -10.14
N THR A 49 13.81 -3.87 -9.06
CA THR A 49 14.28 -4.46 -7.79
C THR A 49 14.58 -5.95 -7.96
N LEU A 50 13.71 -6.68 -8.66
CA LEU A 50 13.82 -8.12 -8.82
C LEU A 50 14.75 -8.54 -9.97
N GLY A 51 15.10 -7.61 -10.87
CA GLY A 51 15.86 -7.92 -12.09
C GLY A 51 15.10 -8.89 -13.02
N SER A 52 13.77 -8.97 -12.87
CA SER A 52 12.94 -9.99 -13.52
C SER A 52 12.75 -9.69 -15.01
N GLU A 53 12.78 -10.76 -15.81
CA GLU A 53 12.48 -10.72 -17.25
C GLU A 53 11.07 -11.22 -17.57
N ILE A 54 10.34 -11.75 -16.57
CA ILE A 54 8.92 -12.08 -16.74
C ILE A 54 8.13 -10.80 -17.00
N GLU A 55 7.15 -10.86 -17.90
CA GLU A 55 6.31 -9.72 -18.22
C GLU A 55 5.40 -9.35 -17.03
N TRP A 56 5.25 -8.05 -16.78
CA TRP A 56 4.46 -7.56 -15.64
C TRP A 56 3.18 -6.89 -16.13
N LEU A 57 2.07 -7.50 -15.77
CA LEU A 57 0.75 -6.91 -15.90
C LEU A 57 0.40 -6.13 -14.64
N CYS A 58 -0.46 -5.13 -14.81
CA CYS A 58 -0.96 -4.32 -13.71
C CYS A 58 -2.47 -4.50 -13.57
N ASP A 59 -2.93 -4.90 -12.39
CA ASP A 59 -4.36 -4.89 -12.08
C ASP A 59 -4.87 -3.43 -12.05
N ASN A 60 -6.14 -3.25 -12.36
CA ASN A 60 -6.76 -1.93 -12.38
C ASN A 60 -6.99 -1.40 -10.96
N MET A 61 -7.19 -0.09 -10.80
CA MET A 61 -7.39 0.53 -9.48
C MET A 61 -8.61 0.00 -8.70
N LYS A 62 -9.56 -0.69 -9.35
CA LYS A 62 -10.68 -1.37 -8.68
C LYS A 62 -10.29 -2.75 -8.13
N ASN A 63 -9.12 -3.28 -8.50
CA ASN A 63 -8.60 -4.59 -8.13
C ASN A 63 -9.55 -5.72 -8.55
N GLU A 64 -10.12 -5.63 -9.75
CA GLU A 64 -11.10 -6.59 -10.26
C GLU A 64 -10.47 -7.97 -10.49
N LEU A 65 -9.24 -8.03 -11.03
CA LEU A 65 -8.56 -9.31 -11.26
C LEU A 65 -8.17 -9.97 -9.93
N LYS A 66 -7.64 -9.21 -8.97
CA LYS A 66 -7.40 -9.68 -7.60
C LYS A 66 -8.67 -10.31 -7.00
N GLN A 67 -9.82 -9.67 -7.17
CA GLN A 67 -11.09 -10.16 -6.62
C GLN A 67 -11.58 -11.41 -7.34
N ALA A 68 -11.52 -11.45 -8.68
CA ALA A 68 -11.90 -12.60 -9.48
C ALA A 68 -11.07 -13.86 -9.13
N LEU A 69 -9.80 -13.68 -8.75
CA LEU A 69 -8.86 -14.74 -8.40
C LEU A 69 -8.81 -15.06 -6.89
N GLY A 70 -9.86 -14.71 -6.14
CA GLY A 70 -10.00 -15.10 -4.71
C GLY A 70 -9.25 -14.22 -3.71
N GLY A 71 -8.59 -13.15 -4.16
CA GLY A 71 -8.08 -12.08 -3.27
C GLY A 71 -6.75 -12.37 -2.56
N ALA A 72 -6.15 -13.54 -2.75
CA ALA A 72 -4.87 -13.90 -2.15
C ALA A 72 -3.74 -12.97 -2.65
N PRO A 73 -2.77 -12.60 -1.78
CA PRO A 73 -1.72 -11.64 -2.13
C PRO A 73 -0.77 -12.21 -3.20
N ASN A 74 -0.27 -13.44 -3.00
CA ASN A 74 0.78 -14.06 -3.81
C ASN A 74 0.32 -15.38 -4.47
N SER A 75 -0.96 -15.47 -4.86
CA SER A 75 -1.48 -16.66 -5.55
C SER A 75 -0.86 -16.88 -6.93
N GLN A 76 -0.91 -18.13 -7.39
CA GLN A 76 -0.40 -18.59 -8.67
C GLN A 76 -1.46 -19.42 -9.38
N PHE A 77 -1.56 -19.26 -10.69
CA PHE A 77 -2.53 -19.97 -11.54
C PHE A 77 -1.87 -20.44 -12.83
N VAL A 78 -2.27 -21.59 -13.35
CA VAL A 78 -2.00 -22.02 -14.72
C VAL A 78 -3.32 -22.09 -15.47
N ILE A 79 -3.39 -21.40 -16.60
CA ILE A 79 -4.58 -21.28 -17.44
C ILE A 79 -4.26 -21.97 -18.77
N ASP A 80 -5.11 -22.90 -19.20
CA ASP A 80 -4.94 -23.60 -20.47
C ASP A 80 -5.37 -22.71 -21.67
N PRO A 81 -5.07 -23.10 -22.93
CA PRO A 81 -5.46 -22.34 -24.11
C PRO A 81 -6.97 -22.15 -24.31
N LYS A 82 -7.82 -22.87 -23.56
CA LYS A 82 -9.28 -22.72 -23.56
C LYS A 82 -9.77 -21.76 -22.46
N GLY A 83 -8.85 -21.15 -21.71
CA GLY A 83 -9.15 -20.24 -20.61
C GLY A 83 -9.53 -20.93 -19.31
N LYS A 84 -9.27 -22.24 -19.15
CA LYS A 84 -9.58 -22.97 -17.93
C LYS A 84 -8.39 -22.93 -16.96
N ILE A 85 -8.66 -22.62 -15.70
CA ILE A 85 -7.67 -22.80 -14.63
C ILE A 85 -7.46 -24.31 -14.41
N VAL A 86 -6.27 -24.80 -14.74
CA VAL A 86 -5.87 -26.22 -14.60
C VAL A 86 -4.98 -26.46 -13.39
N HIS A 87 -4.43 -25.40 -12.80
CA HIS A 87 -3.73 -25.42 -11.52
C HIS A 87 -3.91 -24.08 -10.81
N ALA A 88 -4.07 -24.12 -9.49
CA ALA A 88 -4.19 -22.94 -8.65
C ALA A 88 -3.53 -23.20 -7.30
N SER A 89 -2.70 -22.26 -6.85
CA SER A 89 -2.10 -22.28 -5.53
C SER A 89 -2.32 -20.96 -4.80
N GLY A 90 -2.65 -21.04 -3.51
CA GLY A 90 -2.90 -19.87 -2.65
C GLY A 90 -1.63 -19.06 -2.38
N TRP A 91 -0.46 -19.66 -2.61
CA TRP A 91 0.85 -19.03 -2.49
C TRP A 91 1.79 -19.60 -3.55
N SER A 92 2.51 -18.74 -4.27
CA SER A 92 3.42 -19.19 -5.33
C SER A 92 4.49 -20.15 -4.78
N ASP A 93 4.56 -21.33 -5.39
CA ASP A 93 5.56 -22.36 -5.11
C ASP A 93 6.21 -22.79 -6.43
N PRO A 94 7.47 -22.38 -6.69
CA PRO A 94 8.16 -22.75 -7.92
C PRO A 94 8.44 -24.25 -8.07
N VAL A 95 8.56 -25.01 -6.97
CA VAL A 95 8.86 -26.45 -7.00
C VAL A 95 7.59 -27.21 -7.38
N GLU A 96 6.47 -26.86 -6.76
CA GLU A 96 5.15 -27.41 -7.11
C GLU A 96 4.81 -27.09 -8.57
N LEU A 97 4.97 -25.82 -8.99
CA LEU A 97 4.68 -25.41 -10.35
C LEU A 97 5.52 -26.16 -11.38
N ARG A 98 6.82 -26.31 -11.15
CA ARG A 98 7.72 -27.06 -12.03
C ARG A 98 7.25 -28.51 -12.17
N SER A 99 6.90 -29.15 -11.06
CA SER A 99 6.40 -30.54 -11.07
C SER A 99 5.08 -30.66 -11.83
N PHE A 100 4.19 -29.67 -11.70
CA PHE A 100 2.94 -29.64 -12.45
C PHE A 100 3.19 -29.47 -13.96
N LEU A 101 4.05 -28.52 -14.35
CA LEU A 101 4.38 -28.26 -15.76
C LEU A 101 5.13 -29.43 -16.40
N ALA A 102 6.01 -30.12 -15.67
CA ALA A 102 6.65 -31.34 -16.14
C ALA A 102 5.63 -32.41 -16.59
N ASN A 103 4.56 -32.60 -15.82
CA ASN A 103 3.48 -33.52 -16.18
C ASN A 103 2.59 -33.01 -17.33
N LEU A 104 2.46 -31.68 -17.47
CA LEU A 104 1.55 -31.07 -18.44
C LEU A 104 2.17 -30.92 -19.84
N VAL A 105 3.42 -30.44 -19.92
CA VAL A 105 4.11 -30.08 -21.18
C VAL A 105 5.45 -30.80 -21.39
N GLY A 106 5.92 -31.57 -20.40
CA GLY A 106 7.13 -32.37 -20.48
C GLY A 106 8.25 -31.91 -19.53
N GLU A 107 9.15 -32.82 -19.19
CA GLU A 107 10.29 -32.49 -18.31
C GLU A 107 11.35 -31.62 -19.01
N VAL A 108 12.05 -30.80 -18.21
CA VAL A 108 13.20 -30.01 -18.66
C VAL A 108 14.43 -30.52 -17.93
N THR A 109 15.45 -30.97 -18.69
CA THR A 109 16.71 -31.48 -18.14
C THR A 109 17.89 -30.97 -18.98
N PRO A 110 18.92 -30.35 -18.36
CA PRO A 110 18.99 -29.98 -16.94
C PRO A 110 18.03 -28.82 -16.62
N ALA A 111 17.49 -28.80 -15.40
CA ALA A 111 16.65 -27.70 -14.95
C ALA A 111 17.50 -26.46 -14.60
N THR A 112 17.02 -25.27 -14.98
CA THR A 112 17.64 -23.99 -14.63
C THR A 112 17.65 -23.78 -13.12
N THR A 113 18.81 -23.36 -12.60
CA THR A 113 19.03 -22.98 -11.20
C THR A 113 19.06 -21.46 -11.04
N VAL A 114 19.01 -20.97 -9.80
CA VAL A 114 19.08 -19.53 -9.53
C VAL A 114 20.40 -18.92 -9.99
N ALA A 115 21.50 -19.68 -9.93
CA ALA A 115 22.83 -19.22 -10.35
C ALA A 115 22.91 -18.96 -11.86
N ASP A 116 22.07 -19.63 -12.66
CA ASP A 116 22.05 -19.50 -14.12
C ASP A 116 21.36 -18.22 -14.61
N LEU A 117 20.60 -17.54 -13.73
CA LEU A 117 19.74 -16.42 -14.13
C LEU A 117 20.45 -15.06 -14.20
N ASP A 118 21.61 -14.89 -13.56
CA ASP A 118 22.36 -13.61 -13.47
C ASP A 118 21.46 -12.37 -13.22
N LEU A 119 20.47 -12.51 -12.32
CA LEU A 119 19.47 -11.45 -12.08
C LEU A 119 20.13 -10.20 -11.47
N LYS A 120 20.01 -9.07 -12.17
CA LYS A 120 20.51 -7.76 -11.71
C LYS A 120 19.53 -7.12 -10.73
N GLN A 121 19.44 -7.69 -9.54
CA GLN A 121 18.63 -7.15 -8.45
C GLN A 121 19.22 -5.86 -7.90
N LEU A 122 18.36 -4.90 -7.60
CA LEU A 122 18.75 -3.63 -7.00
C LEU A 122 18.00 -3.42 -5.68
N PRO A 123 18.57 -2.71 -4.70
CA PRO A 123 17.87 -2.43 -3.46
C PRO A 123 16.62 -1.57 -3.71
N PRO A 124 15.61 -1.62 -2.83
CA PRO A 124 14.48 -0.70 -2.84
C PRO A 124 14.92 0.77 -2.84
N PRO A 125 14.01 1.72 -3.17
CA PRO A 125 14.34 3.13 -3.18
C PRO A 125 14.88 3.58 -1.82
N GLN A 126 15.98 4.32 -1.84
CA GLN A 126 16.52 4.90 -0.63
C GLN A 126 15.64 6.08 -0.22
N LEU A 127 15.18 6.07 1.03
CA LEU A 127 14.43 7.18 1.62
C LEU A 127 15.40 8.19 2.23
N ALA A 128 14.94 9.45 2.34
CA ALA A 128 15.59 10.43 3.21
C ALA A 128 15.64 9.90 4.66
N GLY A 129 16.41 10.57 5.52
CA GLY A 129 16.58 10.13 6.91
C GLY A 129 15.25 9.84 7.62
N GLN A 130 15.26 8.86 8.53
CA GLN A 130 14.07 8.37 9.24
C GLN A 130 14.32 8.29 10.76
N GLY A 131 13.24 8.22 11.53
CA GLY A 131 13.27 8.05 12.99
C GLY A 131 13.27 9.37 13.78
N PHE A 132 12.96 10.48 13.14
CA PHE A 132 12.83 11.81 13.74
C PHE A 132 11.40 12.10 14.21
N ALA A 133 10.38 11.62 13.50
CA ALA A 133 8.99 11.78 13.91
C ALA A 133 8.55 10.70 14.92
N VAL A 134 7.91 11.12 16.01
CA VAL A 134 7.32 10.21 16.99
C VAL A 134 6.03 9.61 16.44
N ARG A 135 5.99 8.27 16.32
CA ARG A 135 4.80 7.54 15.87
C ARG A 135 3.82 7.35 17.04
N PRO A 136 2.51 7.62 16.86
CA PRO A 136 1.52 7.36 17.89
C PRO A 136 1.39 5.87 18.19
N GLN A 137 1.22 5.52 19.47
CA GLN A 137 0.90 4.16 19.87
C GLN A 137 -0.56 3.85 19.52
N MET A 138 -0.78 2.79 18.73
CA MET A 138 -2.14 2.40 18.36
C MET A 138 -2.88 1.83 19.58
N PRO A 139 -4.17 2.18 19.77
CA PRO A 139 -4.97 1.71 20.90
C PRO A 139 -5.36 0.22 20.79
N GLY A 140 -5.13 -0.39 19.63
CA GLY A 140 -5.45 -1.79 19.36
C GLY A 140 -5.32 -2.09 17.87
N GLN A 141 -6.07 -3.09 17.42
CA GLN A 141 -6.16 -3.40 16.00
C GLN A 141 -6.90 -2.29 15.26
N MET A 142 -6.24 -1.74 14.24
CA MET A 142 -6.80 -0.72 13.37
C MET A 142 -7.26 -1.34 12.05
N ARG A 143 -8.33 -0.80 11.48
CA ARG A 143 -8.90 -1.22 10.21
C ARG A 143 -8.89 -0.05 9.22
N ALA A 144 -8.22 -0.25 8.10
CA ALA A 144 -8.14 0.75 7.05
C ALA A 144 -9.51 1.06 6.45
N LEU A 145 -9.75 2.36 6.25
CA LEU A 145 -10.91 2.91 5.61
C LEU A 145 -10.62 3.20 4.13
N LEU A 146 -11.66 3.23 3.31
CA LEU A 146 -11.53 3.58 1.90
C LEU A 146 -11.23 5.07 1.76
N VAL A 147 -10.02 5.36 1.29
CA VAL A 147 -9.56 6.71 0.97
C VAL A 147 -9.57 6.90 -0.54
N LYS A 148 -10.14 8.02 -1.01
CA LYS A 148 -10.08 8.44 -2.41
C LYS A 148 -9.55 9.87 -2.48
N PRO A 149 -8.49 10.16 -3.26
CA PRO A 149 -8.11 11.54 -3.49
C PRO A 149 -9.16 12.26 -4.34
N LEU A 150 -9.34 13.54 -4.08
CA LEU A 150 -10.02 14.45 -4.99
C LEU A 150 -9.02 14.92 -6.06
N ARG A 151 -9.55 15.22 -7.25
CA ARG A 151 -8.75 15.61 -8.41
C ARG A 151 -7.80 16.77 -8.06
N SER A 152 -6.54 16.58 -8.39
CA SER A 152 -5.46 17.54 -8.19
C SER A 152 -4.72 17.76 -9.52
N HIS A 153 -4.21 18.98 -9.74
CA HIS A 153 -3.27 19.26 -10.83
C HIS A 153 -1.84 18.80 -10.48
N GLU A 154 -1.58 18.64 -9.19
CA GLU A 154 -0.35 18.11 -8.64
C GLU A 154 -0.42 16.60 -8.46
N GLN A 155 0.72 15.92 -8.62
CA GLN A 155 0.86 14.51 -8.27
C GLN A 155 0.64 14.30 -6.76
N TYR A 156 0.16 13.12 -6.36
CA TYR A 156 -0.05 12.81 -4.95
C TYR A 156 1.27 12.36 -4.29
N TYR A 157 2.16 13.32 -4.04
CA TYR A 157 3.42 13.08 -3.33
C TYR A 157 3.23 12.50 -1.94
N VAL A 158 2.10 12.85 -1.30
CA VAL A 158 1.68 12.32 0.00
C VAL A 158 0.46 11.42 -0.17
N LYS A 159 0.55 10.22 0.38
CA LYS A 159 -0.55 9.26 0.47
C LYS A 159 -1.19 9.31 1.84
N LEU A 160 -2.48 9.64 1.85
CA LEU A 160 -3.31 9.56 3.04
C LEU A 160 -3.68 8.11 3.34
N ARG A 161 -3.41 7.66 4.57
CA ARG A 161 -3.96 6.43 5.13
C ARG A 161 -4.83 6.77 6.33
N ALA A 162 -6.09 6.34 6.29
CA ALA A 162 -7.02 6.48 7.39
C ALA A 162 -7.42 5.09 7.92
N GLU A 163 -7.44 4.93 9.23
CA GLU A 163 -7.87 3.69 9.89
C GLU A 163 -8.73 4.01 11.11
N VAL A 164 -9.60 3.09 11.51
CA VAL A 164 -10.38 3.19 12.76
C VAL A 164 -10.18 1.96 13.61
N ASP A 165 -10.27 2.12 14.93
CA ASP A 165 -10.25 0.99 15.86
C ASP A 165 -11.53 0.16 15.77
N SER A 166 -11.50 -1.03 16.37
CA SER A 166 -12.66 -1.93 16.37
C SER A 166 -13.85 -1.36 17.15
N ARG A 167 -13.61 -0.54 18.18
CA ARG A 167 -14.65 0.03 19.04
C ARG A 167 -15.52 1.02 18.29
N PHE A 168 -14.94 1.92 17.49
CA PHE A 168 -15.73 2.82 16.65
C PHE A 168 -16.73 2.06 15.77
N MET A 169 -16.30 0.93 15.21
CA MET A 169 -17.12 0.12 14.31
C MET A 169 -18.20 -0.71 15.03
N GLN A 170 -18.11 -0.87 16.34
CA GLN A 170 -19.04 -1.66 17.16
C GLN A 170 -19.99 -0.77 17.98
N GLU A 171 -19.45 0.29 18.56
CA GLU A 171 -20.10 1.13 19.56
C GLU A 171 -20.35 2.56 19.06
N GLY A 172 -19.77 2.96 17.92
CA GLY A 172 -19.83 4.32 17.39
C GLY A 172 -18.81 5.28 18.02
N LEU A 173 -18.16 4.92 19.12
CA LEU A 173 -17.10 5.72 19.76
C LEU A 173 -15.75 4.99 19.67
N GLY A 174 -14.70 5.70 19.26
CA GLY A 174 -13.37 5.10 19.19
C GLY A 174 -12.27 6.03 18.71
N TRP A 175 -11.26 5.43 18.10
CA TRP A 175 -10.08 6.14 17.59
C TRP A 175 -9.97 6.05 16.08
N MET A 176 -9.59 7.17 15.47
CA MET A 176 -9.23 7.30 14.07
C MET A 176 -7.75 7.63 13.95
N TYR A 177 -7.00 6.78 13.26
CA TYR A 177 -5.65 7.07 12.82
C TYR A 177 -5.69 7.78 11.47
N ILE A 178 -4.88 8.81 11.33
CA ILE A 178 -4.60 9.48 10.05
C ILE A 178 -3.10 9.61 9.88
N GLY A 179 -2.59 9.07 8.78
CA GLY A 179 -1.17 9.14 8.41
C GLY A 179 -0.98 9.73 7.03
N PHE A 180 -0.01 10.63 6.93
CA PHE A 180 0.47 11.23 5.68
C PHE A 180 1.85 10.67 5.36
N HIS A 181 1.92 9.82 4.33
CA HIS A 181 3.12 9.07 3.96
C HIS A 181 3.65 9.59 2.63
N LEU A 182 4.93 9.96 2.55
CA LEU A 182 5.53 10.30 1.26
C LEU A 182 5.64 9.05 0.38
N ASP A 183 5.39 9.22 -0.91
CA ASP A 183 5.57 8.15 -1.89
C ASP A 183 7.06 8.06 -2.30
N PRO A 184 7.79 6.98 -1.92
CA PRO A 184 9.21 6.83 -2.24
C PRO A 184 9.50 6.87 -3.74
N LEU A 185 8.55 6.45 -4.57
CA LEU A 185 8.75 6.39 -6.02
C LEU A 185 8.79 7.77 -6.67
N LEU A 186 8.36 8.79 -5.95
CA LEU A 186 8.31 10.17 -6.43
C LEU A 186 9.52 10.99 -6.01
N ARG A 187 10.50 10.38 -5.31
CA ARG A 187 11.80 10.98 -4.96
C ARG A 187 11.67 12.35 -4.27
N VAL A 188 10.74 12.39 -3.31
CA VAL A 188 10.45 13.55 -2.47
C VAL A 188 10.76 13.25 -1.01
N HIS A 189 11.06 14.32 -0.28
CA HIS A 189 11.23 14.33 1.17
C HIS A 189 10.50 15.53 1.77
N TRP A 190 10.31 15.53 3.09
CA TRP A 190 9.74 16.68 3.79
C TRP A 190 10.72 17.85 3.79
N ASN A 191 10.19 19.06 3.62
CA ASN A 191 10.89 20.30 3.90
C ASN A 191 10.53 20.77 5.32
N ASN A 192 11.37 20.47 6.31
CA ASN A 192 11.10 20.85 7.70
C ASN A 192 11.47 22.30 8.01
N LEU A 193 12.12 23.00 7.07
CA LEU A 193 12.34 24.44 7.14
C LEU A 193 11.08 25.25 6.76
N ALA A 194 10.15 24.62 6.05
CA ALA A 194 8.86 25.19 5.70
C ALA A 194 7.83 24.99 6.84
N PRO A 195 6.65 25.65 6.78
CA PRO A 195 5.57 25.38 7.73
C PRO A 195 5.23 23.88 7.80
N PRO A 196 5.02 23.31 9.00
CA PRO A 196 4.67 21.91 9.16
C PRO A 196 3.40 21.53 8.39
N LEU A 197 3.29 20.26 8.01
CA LEU A 197 2.08 19.72 7.40
C LEU A 197 0.86 20.06 8.26
N LYS A 198 -0.19 20.59 7.64
CA LYS A 198 -1.43 20.98 8.30
C LYS A 198 -2.60 20.30 7.61
N PHE A 199 -3.59 19.85 8.36
CA PHE A 199 -4.81 19.30 7.78
C PHE A 199 -6.06 19.85 8.46
N ARG A 200 -7.17 19.79 7.73
CA ARG A 200 -8.53 20.05 8.21
C ARG A 200 -9.46 18.93 7.77
N ILE A 201 -10.39 18.54 8.64
CA ILE A 201 -11.41 17.52 8.41
C ILE A 201 -12.78 18.18 8.51
N SER A 202 -13.59 17.97 7.48
CA SER A 202 -15.02 18.25 7.50
C SER A 202 -15.78 16.94 7.64
N THR A 203 -16.68 16.86 8.62
CA THR A 203 -17.49 15.67 8.89
C THR A 203 -18.93 15.87 8.43
N PRO A 204 -19.63 14.79 8.05
CA PRO A 204 -21.07 14.84 7.86
C PRO A 204 -21.80 14.94 9.20
N GLU A 205 -23.08 15.29 9.16
CA GLU A 205 -23.94 15.28 10.35
C GLU A 205 -23.95 13.89 11.01
N GLY A 206 -23.95 13.84 12.34
CA GLY A 206 -23.88 12.61 13.11
C GLY A 206 -22.47 12.00 13.22
N ILE A 207 -21.43 12.62 12.66
CA ILE A 207 -20.03 12.23 12.87
C ILE A 207 -19.26 13.40 13.48
N THR A 208 -18.54 13.14 14.57
CA THR A 208 -17.67 14.12 15.23
C THR A 208 -16.25 13.58 15.32
N VAL A 209 -15.26 14.43 15.05
CA VAL A 209 -13.85 14.15 15.31
C VAL A 209 -13.33 15.14 16.35
N ALA A 210 -12.57 14.65 17.33
CA ALA A 210 -12.12 15.47 18.48
C ALA A 210 -11.23 16.66 18.08
N LEU A 211 -10.53 16.56 16.95
CA LEU A 211 -9.73 17.64 16.36
C LEU A 211 -10.02 17.72 14.86
N ALA A 212 -10.81 18.72 14.47
CA ALA A 212 -11.11 18.98 13.07
C ALA A 212 -9.96 19.64 12.32
N GLU A 213 -8.97 20.20 13.01
CA GLU A 213 -7.78 20.82 12.41
C GLU A 213 -6.55 20.55 13.29
N ALA A 214 -5.43 20.18 12.67
CA ALA A 214 -4.16 20.01 13.38
C ALA A 214 -2.97 20.26 12.46
N SER A 215 -1.80 20.51 13.07
CA SER A 215 -0.51 20.62 12.40
C SER A 215 0.46 19.56 12.94
N ALA A 216 1.32 19.06 12.08
CA ALA A 216 2.39 18.16 12.46
C ALA A 216 3.35 18.87 13.44
N ARG A 217 3.97 18.08 14.32
CA ARG A 217 5.02 18.61 15.19
C ARG A 217 6.18 19.10 14.34
N LYS A 218 6.82 20.18 14.78
CA LYS A 218 8.06 20.64 14.19
C LYS A 218 9.15 19.57 14.40
N ILE A 219 9.93 19.32 13.36
CA ILE A 219 11.09 18.43 13.37
C ILE A 219 12.34 19.29 13.16
N GLU A 220 13.39 19.02 13.94
CA GLU A 220 14.57 19.88 14.00
C GLU A 220 15.57 19.63 12.86
N VAL A 221 15.56 18.45 12.24
CA VAL A 221 16.37 18.20 11.03
C VAL A 221 15.76 18.88 9.82
N GLU A 222 16.59 19.33 8.86
CA GLU A 222 16.12 20.08 7.67
C GLU A 222 15.17 19.26 6.78
N SER A 223 15.38 17.95 6.72
CA SER A 223 14.59 17.03 5.90
C SER A 223 14.54 15.63 6.49
N ASP A 224 13.43 14.93 6.25
CA ASP A 224 13.25 13.51 6.56
C ASP A 224 12.18 12.87 5.65
N ALA A 225 11.94 11.58 5.82
CA ALA A 225 10.90 10.82 5.13
C ALA A 225 9.86 10.19 6.07
N ASP A 226 9.85 10.55 7.36
CA ASP A 226 8.95 9.94 8.33
C ASP A 226 7.50 10.35 8.09
N PRO A 227 6.53 9.43 8.25
CA PRO A 227 5.13 9.78 8.09
C PRO A 227 4.69 10.81 9.14
N ARG A 228 3.79 11.72 8.74
CA ARG A 228 3.14 12.63 9.69
C ARG A 228 1.85 11.98 10.16
N GLU A 229 1.81 11.57 11.42
CA GLU A 229 0.78 10.67 11.95
C GLU A 229 0.02 11.28 13.13
N PHE A 230 -1.29 11.04 13.16
CA PHE A 230 -2.22 11.58 14.14
C PHE A 230 -3.18 10.48 14.61
N LEU A 231 -3.53 10.51 15.89
CA LEU A 231 -4.55 9.67 16.49
C LEU A 231 -5.63 10.58 17.08
N LEU A 232 -6.85 10.48 16.56
CA LEU A 232 -7.97 11.38 16.83
C LEU A 232 -9.12 10.59 17.45
N GLY A 233 -9.83 11.17 18.41
CA GLY A 233 -11.11 10.61 18.85
C GLY A 233 -12.15 10.77 17.74
N ILE A 234 -12.98 9.76 17.52
CA ILE A 234 -14.09 9.79 16.57
C ILE A 234 -15.35 9.22 17.21
N GLU A 235 -16.48 9.87 16.95
CA GLU A 235 -17.79 9.50 17.44
C GLU A 235 -18.83 9.50 16.30
N TRP A 236 -19.75 8.55 16.37
CA TRP A 236 -20.89 8.38 15.50
C TRP A 236 -22.18 8.35 16.32
N ASP A 237 -23.04 9.35 16.10
CA ASP A 237 -24.39 9.40 16.66
C ASP A 237 -25.37 8.68 15.73
N SER A 238 -25.80 7.48 16.15
CA SER A 238 -26.73 6.65 15.39
C SER A 238 -28.16 7.20 15.32
N ASN A 239 -28.52 8.18 16.17
CA ASN A 239 -29.82 8.85 16.10
C ASN A 239 -29.87 9.89 14.98
N VAL A 240 -28.71 10.44 14.61
CA VAL A 240 -28.57 11.46 13.55
C VAL A 240 -28.21 10.81 12.23
N LEU A 241 -27.25 9.87 12.24
CA LEU A 241 -26.82 9.14 11.05
C LEU A 241 -27.15 7.64 11.22
N PRO A 242 -28.14 7.09 10.52
CA PRO A 242 -28.48 5.67 10.65
C PRO A 242 -27.33 4.75 10.21
N ALA A 243 -27.22 3.58 10.86
CA ALA A 243 -26.15 2.60 10.60
C ALA A 243 -26.03 2.18 9.13
N ALA A 244 -27.16 2.08 8.43
CA ALA A 244 -27.22 1.74 7.01
C ALA A 244 -26.56 2.80 6.10
N SER A 245 -26.50 4.05 6.55
CA SER A 245 -25.91 5.17 5.82
C SER A 245 -24.42 5.35 6.11
N LEU A 246 -23.91 4.77 7.21
CA LEU A 246 -22.52 4.94 7.66
C LEU A 246 -21.49 4.58 6.55
N PRO A 247 -21.61 3.46 5.80
CA PRO A 247 -20.64 3.14 4.75
C PRO A 247 -20.64 4.12 3.56
N ALA A 248 -21.76 4.82 3.34
CA ALA A 248 -21.89 5.83 2.30
C ALA A 248 -21.37 7.20 2.78
N SER A 249 -21.42 7.46 4.09
CA SER A 249 -20.90 8.67 4.72
C SER A 249 -19.41 8.84 4.51
N SER A 250 -19.01 10.10 4.36
CA SER A 250 -17.65 10.46 3.99
C SER A 250 -17.19 11.70 4.73
N LEU A 251 -15.97 11.64 5.26
CA LEU A 251 -15.24 12.82 5.75
C LEU A 251 -14.46 13.41 4.57
N VAL A 252 -14.34 14.73 4.53
CA VAL A 252 -13.47 15.42 3.59
C VAL A 252 -12.27 15.94 4.35
N LEU A 253 -11.07 15.48 3.97
CA LEU A 253 -9.82 15.92 4.54
C LEU A 253 -9.08 16.80 3.53
N GLU A 254 -8.75 18.02 3.92
CA GLU A 254 -7.81 18.88 3.20
C GLU A 254 -6.45 18.84 3.89
N VAL A 255 -5.36 18.79 3.14
CA VAL A 255 -4.00 18.84 3.65
C VAL A 255 -3.17 19.85 2.88
N GLU A 256 -2.31 20.54 3.61
CA GLU A 256 -1.36 21.54 3.14
C GLU A 256 0.04 21.10 3.58
N TYR A 257 0.97 21.02 2.64
CA TYR A 257 2.31 20.51 2.90
C TYR A 257 3.36 21.02 1.91
N TYR A 258 4.63 20.86 2.26
CA TYR A 258 5.78 21.34 1.49
C TYR A 258 6.77 20.19 1.25
N PRO A 259 6.66 19.44 0.14
CA PRO A 259 7.69 18.49 -0.23
C PRO A 259 8.81 19.19 -1.00
N CYS A 260 10.02 18.64 -0.89
CA CYS A 260 11.13 18.91 -1.80
C CYS A 260 11.43 17.65 -2.61
N HIS A 261 11.77 17.81 -3.88
CA HIS A 261 12.26 16.73 -4.72
C HIS A 261 13.78 16.80 -4.79
N GLU A 262 14.43 15.63 -4.87
CA GLU A 262 15.87 15.48 -5.11
C GLU A 262 16.43 16.27 -6.31
N LYS A 263 15.58 16.70 -7.26
CA LYS A 263 15.97 17.55 -8.40
C LYS A 263 16.09 19.04 -8.03
N GLY A 264 15.91 19.39 -6.77
CA GLY A 264 16.19 20.73 -6.23
C GLY A 264 15.00 21.67 -6.11
N TRP A 265 13.78 21.24 -6.42
CA TRP A 265 12.58 22.07 -6.20
C TRP A 265 11.91 21.75 -4.86
N CYS A 266 11.34 22.77 -4.23
CA CYS A 266 10.45 22.66 -3.08
C CYS A 266 9.23 23.53 -3.36
N LYS A 267 8.01 23.04 -3.07
CA LYS A 267 6.79 23.82 -3.35
C LYS A 267 5.69 23.58 -2.34
N PHE A 268 4.77 24.53 -2.25
CA PHE A 268 3.52 24.36 -1.51
C PHE A 268 2.56 23.47 -2.29
N ILE A 269 1.93 22.51 -1.62
CA ILE A 269 0.87 21.67 -2.18
C ILE A 269 -0.31 21.65 -1.23
N LYS A 270 -1.50 21.87 -1.81
CA LYS A 270 -2.79 21.65 -1.17
C LYS A 270 -3.55 20.55 -1.90
N GLN A 271 -3.97 19.53 -1.16
CA GLN A 271 -4.72 18.39 -1.70
C GLN A 271 -5.88 18.02 -0.78
N SER A 272 -6.88 17.37 -1.35
CA SER A 272 -8.06 16.95 -0.62
C SER A 272 -8.37 15.48 -0.88
N TYR A 273 -8.94 14.81 0.11
CA TYR A 273 -9.29 13.41 0.08
C TYR A 273 -10.68 13.20 0.67
N THR A 274 -11.36 12.18 0.19
CA THR A 274 -12.57 11.63 0.79
C THR A 274 -12.20 10.37 1.56
N ILE A 275 -12.58 10.30 2.84
CA ILE A 275 -12.46 9.12 3.68
C ILE A 275 -13.86 8.57 3.89
N LYS A 276 -14.16 7.40 3.31
CA LYS A 276 -15.44 6.73 3.56
C LYS A 276 -15.37 5.93 4.85
N LEU A 277 -16.43 5.95 5.66
CA LEU A 277 -16.56 5.12 6.86
C LEU A 277 -16.93 3.66 6.51
N GLN A 278 -16.18 3.11 5.56
CA GLN A 278 -16.28 1.75 5.06
C GLN A 278 -14.88 1.12 5.06
N PRO A 279 -14.73 -0.11 5.59
CA PRO A 279 -13.47 -0.82 5.51
C PRO A 279 -13.00 -1.03 4.07
N ASP A 280 -11.73 -0.71 3.81
CA ASP A 280 -11.10 -1.00 2.53
C ASP A 280 -10.45 -2.39 2.55
N ARG A 281 -11.06 -3.33 1.81
CA ARG A 281 -10.59 -4.71 1.69
C ARG A 281 -9.29 -4.85 0.88
N ASN A 282 -8.88 -3.80 0.18
CA ASN A 282 -7.67 -3.77 -0.65
C ASN A 282 -6.56 -2.89 -0.06
N ALA A 283 -6.81 -2.19 1.05
CA ALA A 283 -5.82 -1.31 1.67
C ALA A 283 -4.63 -2.05 2.31
N GLY A 284 -4.68 -3.38 2.43
CA GLY A 284 -3.63 -4.18 3.05
C GLY A 284 -3.51 -3.94 4.56
N SER A 285 -2.64 -4.71 5.21
CA SER A 285 -2.36 -4.62 6.65
C SER A 285 -0.94 -4.15 6.92
N VAL A 286 -0.81 -3.12 7.75
CA VAL A 286 0.50 -2.66 8.20
C VAL A 286 0.99 -3.56 9.33
N ARG A 287 2.21 -4.05 9.24
CA ARG A 287 2.83 -4.87 10.28
C ARG A 287 3.54 -3.97 11.30
N GLY A 288 3.57 -4.38 12.57
CA GLY A 288 4.44 -3.79 13.59
C GLY A 288 3.96 -2.53 14.32
N ARG A 289 2.84 -1.89 13.92
CA ARG A 289 2.29 -0.73 14.65
C ARG A 289 1.55 -1.05 15.96
N GLY A 290 1.19 -2.31 16.18
CA GLY A 290 0.32 -2.75 17.27
C GLY A 290 0.99 -3.49 18.42
N ARG A 291 2.34 -3.51 18.51
CA ARG A 291 3.03 -4.18 19.61
C ARG A 291 3.73 -3.16 20.49
N ALA A 292 3.24 -2.99 21.71
CA ALA A 292 4.06 -2.49 22.80
C ALA A 292 5.35 -3.31 22.81
N VAL A 293 6.50 -2.64 22.90
CA VAL A 293 7.83 -3.25 22.92
C VAL A 293 7.96 -4.06 24.22
N GLY A 294 7.46 -5.29 24.19
CA GLY A 294 7.84 -6.38 25.08
C GLY A 294 8.81 -7.25 24.29
N GLY A 295 10.09 -7.10 24.59
CA GLY A 295 11.19 -7.67 23.81
C GLY A 295 11.10 -9.19 23.63
N GLN A 296 11.36 -9.62 22.41
CA GLN A 296 12.17 -10.81 22.12
C GLN A 296 12.44 -10.84 20.62
N PHE A 297 13.65 -10.39 20.25
CA PHE A 297 14.28 -10.84 19.01
C PHE A 297 14.35 -12.36 19.06
N ARG A 298 13.61 -13.04 18.19
CA ARG A 298 13.89 -14.42 17.82
C ARG A 298 14.43 -14.41 16.40
N ASN A 299 15.75 -14.47 16.29
CA ASN A 299 16.45 -14.89 15.08
C ASN A 299 15.95 -16.28 14.70
N ARG A 300 15.34 -16.41 13.52
CA ARG A 300 15.46 -17.56 12.61
C ARG A 300 15.24 -17.08 11.18
#